data_AF-A0A165K6H9-F1
#
_entry.id   AF-A0A165K6H9-F1
#
_cell.length_a   1.000
_cell.length_b   1.000
_cell.length_c   1.000
_cell.angle_alpha   90.00
_cell.angle_beta   90.00
_cell.angle_gamma   90.00
#
_symmetry.space_group_name_H-M   'P 1'
#
loop_
_entity.id
_entity.type
_entity.pdbx_description
1 polymer ?
#
loop_
_entity_poly.entity_id
_entity_poly.type
_entity_poly.pdbx_seq_one_letter_code
_entity_poly.pdbx_strand_id
1 'polypeptide(L)'
;MNGMTAPRAQFTHMKDGTGEDWQIIAKSFGDFSKGLSDRIITHLRLLEGDFGGFKIDRFQHCLQTATLAHRDGKDDEYVVCALLHDIGDTLGTFNHADVAAVLLEPFVSDANHWMVKHHAIFQGYYFFHYLGMDRDMRENFKDHP
;
A
#
# COMPACT_ATOMS: atom_id res chain seq x y z
N MET A 1 16.98 17.17 8.20
CA MET A 1 16.68 18.08 9.33
C MET A 1 16.44 19.49 8.77
N ASN A 2 15.18 19.89 8.52
CA ASN A 2 14.82 21.22 7.99
C ASN A 2 13.84 21.97 8.95
N GLY A 3 14.02 21.83 10.27
CA GLY A 3 12.91 22.09 11.21
C GLY A 3 12.78 23.49 11.81
N MET A 4 13.87 24.24 12.00
CA MET A 4 13.79 25.45 12.85
C MET A 4 13.76 26.77 12.08
N THR A 5 14.33 26.85 10.87
CA THR A 5 14.45 28.11 10.10
C THR A 5 13.59 28.15 8.85
N ALA A 6 12.89 27.05 8.51
CA ALA A 6 12.01 27.03 7.34
C ALA A 6 10.78 27.93 7.57
N PRO A 7 10.38 28.75 6.58
CA PRO A 7 9.13 29.50 6.63
C PRO A 7 7.94 28.57 6.89
N ARG A 8 6.94 29.07 7.63
CA ARG A 8 5.68 28.36 7.92
C ARG A 8 4.51 29.26 7.56
N ALA A 9 3.38 28.66 7.18
CA ALA A 9 2.12 29.38 7.12
C ALA A 9 1.80 30.00 8.49
N GLN A 10 1.24 31.21 8.49
CA GLN A 10 0.96 32.00 9.70
C GLN A 10 -0.50 31.93 10.14
N PHE A 11 -1.42 31.46 9.29
CA PHE A 11 -2.83 31.34 9.65
C PHE A 11 -3.04 30.37 10.81
N THR A 12 -4.01 30.68 11.67
CA THR A 12 -4.47 29.78 12.76
C THR A 12 -5.75 29.04 12.38
N HIS A 13 -6.56 29.60 11.46
CA HIS A 13 -7.68 28.92 10.82
C HIS A 13 -7.48 28.89 9.31
N MET A 14 -7.72 27.75 8.67
CA MET A 14 -7.45 27.55 7.24
C MET A 14 -8.18 28.54 6.31
N LYS A 15 -9.37 29.03 6.73
CA LYS A 15 -10.14 30.06 6.00
C LYS A 15 -9.44 31.42 5.92
N ASP A 16 -8.49 31.68 6.83
CA ASP A 16 -7.75 32.93 6.92
C ASP A 16 -6.38 32.82 6.22
N GLY A 17 -6.12 31.71 5.50
CA GLY A 17 -4.88 31.48 4.78
C GLY A 17 -4.68 32.44 3.62
N THR A 18 -3.47 33.00 3.51
CA THR A 18 -3.07 33.89 2.41
C THR A 18 -2.44 33.12 1.26
N GLY A 19 -2.30 33.76 0.10
CA GLY A 19 -1.60 33.16 -1.04
C GLY A 19 -0.15 32.78 -0.68
N GLU A 20 0.53 33.64 0.08
CA GLU A 20 1.88 33.43 0.58
C GLU A 20 1.98 32.20 1.48
N ASP A 21 1.01 32.00 2.39
CA ASP A 21 0.95 30.81 3.25
C ASP A 21 0.86 29.52 2.43
N TRP A 22 0.02 29.52 1.40
CA TRP A 22 -0.15 28.36 0.53
C TRP A 22 1.08 28.09 -0.33
N GLN A 23 1.82 29.12 -0.77
CA GLN A 23 3.09 28.92 -1.46
C GLN A 23 4.14 28.27 -0.54
N ILE A 24 4.18 28.65 0.74
CA ILE A 24 5.04 28.00 1.73
C ILE A 24 4.67 26.53 1.89
N ILE A 25 3.37 26.21 2.03
CA ILE A 25 2.88 24.83 2.17
C ILE A 25 3.18 24.01 0.91
N ALA A 26 2.91 24.53 -0.28
CA ALA A 26 3.14 23.85 -1.55
C ALA A 26 4.62 23.50 -1.74
N LYS A 27 5.53 24.44 -1.42
CA LYS A 27 6.97 24.19 -1.45
C LYS A 27 7.36 23.08 -0.48
N SER A 28 6.86 23.14 0.76
CA SER A 28 7.12 22.11 1.78
C SER A 28 6.62 20.73 1.32
N PHE A 29 5.42 20.67 0.75
CA PHE A 29 4.86 19.43 0.20
C PHE A 29 5.70 18.87 -0.94
N GLY A 30 6.16 19.73 -1.87
CA GLY A 30 7.01 19.32 -2.97
C GLY A 30 8.35 18.70 -2.52
N ASP A 31 8.90 19.14 -1.39
CA ASP A 31 10.08 18.52 -0.79
C ASP A 31 9.73 17.25 -0.01
N PHE A 32 8.61 17.23 0.70
CA PHE A 32 8.12 16.05 1.43
C PHE A 32 7.79 14.87 0.49
N SER A 33 7.15 15.12 -0.65
CA SER A 33 6.71 14.08 -1.59
C SER A 33 7.87 13.30 -2.21
N LYS A 34 9.04 13.94 -2.42
CA LYS A 34 10.26 13.29 -2.93
C LYS A 34 10.74 12.12 -2.06
N GLY A 35 10.47 12.16 -0.76
CA GLY A 35 10.84 11.08 0.17
C GLY A 35 9.78 9.98 0.34
N LEU A 36 8.77 9.91 -0.54
CA LEU A 36 7.67 8.96 -0.39
C LEU A 36 8.15 7.51 -0.43
N SER A 37 9.03 7.15 -1.37
CA SER A 37 9.55 5.78 -1.50
C SER A 37 10.21 5.29 -0.21
N ASP A 38 11.04 6.11 0.42
CA ASP A 38 11.73 5.74 1.66
C ASP A 38 10.75 5.52 2.80
N ARG A 39 9.69 6.33 2.87
CA ARG A 39 8.61 6.13 3.84
C ARG A 39 7.84 4.84 3.57
N ILE A 40 7.49 4.55 2.32
CA ILE A 40 6.83 3.29 1.95
C ILE A 40 7.68 2.08 2.36
N ILE A 41 8.98 2.09 2.09
CA ILE A 41 9.90 1.02 2.53
C ILE A 41 9.98 0.95 4.06
N THR A 42 10.01 2.08 4.75
CA THR A 42 9.99 2.12 6.23
C THR A 42 8.72 1.48 6.78
N HIS A 43 7.56 1.76 6.19
CA HIS A 43 6.29 1.15 6.57
C HIS A 43 6.22 -0.33 6.23
N LEU A 44 6.72 -0.76 5.06
CA LEU A 44 6.79 -2.17 4.70
C LEU A 44 7.61 -2.99 5.71
N ARG A 45 8.71 -2.43 6.22
CA ARG A 45 9.54 -3.06 7.25
C ARG A 45 8.85 -3.23 8.60
N LEU A 46 7.74 -2.54 8.87
CA LEU A 46 6.95 -2.77 10.09
C LEU A 46 6.32 -4.18 10.11
N LEU A 47 6.27 -4.87 8.98
CA LEU A 47 5.84 -6.26 8.87
C LEU A 47 6.92 -7.27 9.32
N GLU A 48 8.16 -6.82 9.54
CA GLU A 48 9.28 -7.69 9.92
C GLU A 48 9.05 -8.27 11.32
N GLY A 49 9.18 -9.59 11.45
CA GLY A 49 8.95 -10.30 12.71
C GLY A 49 7.48 -10.55 13.09
N ASP A 50 6.48 -10.05 12.35
CA ASP A 50 5.08 -10.46 12.53
C ASP A 50 4.78 -11.72 11.72
N PHE A 51 4.62 -12.85 12.40
CA PHE A 51 4.34 -14.13 11.75
C PHE A 51 2.85 -14.37 11.51
N GLY A 52 1.93 -13.76 12.28
CA GLY A 52 0.50 -14.06 12.16
C GLY A 52 0.11 -15.55 12.24
N GLY A 53 0.97 -16.42 12.78
CA GLY A 53 0.79 -17.88 12.79
C GLY A 53 1.36 -18.63 11.58
N PHE A 54 1.96 -17.94 10.60
CA PHE A 54 2.65 -18.53 9.45
C PHE A 54 4.09 -18.94 9.78
N LYS A 55 4.74 -19.65 8.84
CA LYS A 55 6.13 -20.12 8.98
C LYS A 55 7.18 -19.04 8.75
N ILE A 56 6.83 -17.98 8.04
CA ILE A 56 7.65 -16.82 7.74
C ILE A 56 6.89 -15.57 8.16
N ASP A 57 7.60 -14.48 8.42
CA ASP A 57 6.94 -13.21 8.73
C ASP A 57 6.31 -12.58 7.47
N ARG A 58 5.39 -11.63 7.70
CA ARG A 58 4.67 -10.93 6.64
C ARG A 58 5.61 -10.15 5.70
N PHE A 59 6.73 -9.63 6.21
CA PHE A 59 7.73 -8.95 5.39
C PHE A 59 8.41 -9.92 4.42
N GLN A 60 8.84 -11.08 4.91
CA GLN A 60 9.42 -12.16 4.10
C GLN A 60 8.43 -12.68 3.06
N HIS A 61 7.15 -12.82 3.43
CA HIS A 61 6.08 -13.17 2.49
C HIS A 61 5.95 -12.15 1.35
N CYS A 62 5.95 -10.85 1.66
CA CYS A 62 5.95 -9.79 0.65
C CYS A 62 7.16 -9.89 -0.30
N LEU A 63 8.37 -10.05 0.25
CA LEU A 63 9.61 -10.23 -0.53
C LEU A 63 9.56 -11.48 -1.41
N GLN A 64 9.06 -12.59 -0.87
CA GLN A 64 8.93 -13.84 -1.62
C GLN A 64 7.96 -13.68 -2.78
N THR A 65 6.80 -13.06 -2.56
CA THR A 65 5.78 -12.82 -3.59
C THR A 65 6.33 -11.95 -4.71
N ALA A 66 7.00 -10.84 -4.38
CA ALA A 66 7.67 -9.97 -5.35
C ALA A 66 8.80 -10.69 -6.12
N THR A 67 9.58 -11.51 -5.43
CA THR A 67 10.66 -12.31 -6.05
C THR A 67 10.11 -13.31 -7.06
N LEU A 68 8.98 -13.97 -6.74
CA LEU A 68 8.32 -14.90 -7.65
C LEU A 68 7.78 -14.16 -8.88
N ALA A 69 7.12 -13.01 -8.70
CA ALA A 69 6.65 -12.18 -9.81
C ALA A 69 7.80 -11.72 -10.72
N HIS A 70 8.92 -11.27 -10.13
CA HIS A 70 10.09 -10.85 -10.90
C HIS A 70 10.71 -11.99 -11.70
N ARG A 71 10.83 -13.19 -11.09
CA ARG A 71 11.35 -14.39 -11.78
C ARG A 71 10.42 -14.92 -12.86
N ASP A 72 9.12 -14.64 -12.75
CA ASP A 72 8.11 -14.92 -13.79
C ASP A 72 8.15 -13.90 -14.96
N GLY A 73 9.07 -12.92 -14.92
CA GLY A 73 9.24 -11.94 -15.99
C GLY A 73 8.16 -10.86 -16.02
N LYS A 74 7.47 -10.63 -14.89
CA LYS A 74 6.53 -9.52 -14.74
C LYS A 74 7.26 -8.18 -14.77
N ASP A 75 6.52 -7.13 -15.17
CA ASP A 75 7.05 -5.77 -15.20
C ASP A 75 7.22 -5.19 -13.78
N ASP A 76 7.92 -4.05 -13.71
CA ASP A 76 8.23 -3.39 -12.44
C ASP A 76 6.96 -3.00 -11.67
N GLU A 77 5.91 -2.57 -12.35
CA GLU A 77 4.64 -2.19 -11.73
C GLU A 77 4.01 -3.37 -11.00
N TYR A 78 3.90 -4.52 -11.68
CA TYR A 78 3.36 -5.74 -11.09
C TYR A 78 4.23 -6.25 -9.94
N VAL A 79 5.57 -6.20 -10.07
CA VAL A 79 6.49 -6.60 -9.01
C VAL A 79 6.34 -5.70 -7.78
N VAL A 80 6.13 -4.39 -7.96
CA VAL A 80 5.86 -3.47 -6.86
C VAL A 80 4.49 -3.74 -6.23
N CYS A 81 3.45 -4.03 -7.02
CA CYS A 81 2.15 -4.47 -6.49
C CYS A 81 2.30 -5.73 -5.64
N ALA A 82 3.04 -6.74 -6.14
CA ALA A 82 3.32 -7.97 -5.40
C ALA A 82 4.11 -7.71 -4.11
N LEU A 83 5.04 -6.75 -4.11
CA LEU A 83 5.80 -6.38 -2.91
C LEU A 83 4.93 -5.68 -1.86
N LEU A 84 3.98 -4.86 -2.29
CA LEU A 84 3.22 -3.97 -1.41
C LEU A 84 1.79 -4.43 -1.14
N HIS A 85 1.34 -5.57 -1.68
CA HIS A 85 -0.04 -6.03 -1.57
C HIS A 85 -0.55 -6.16 -0.12
N ASP A 86 0.34 -6.50 0.82
CA ASP A 86 0.03 -6.70 2.24
C ASP A 86 0.54 -5.55 3.15
N ILE A 87 1.06 -4.44 2.60
CA ILE A 87 1.55 -3.30 3.41
C ILE A 87 0.49 -2.73 4.37
N GLY A 88 -0.79 -2.92 4.02
CA GLY A 88 -1.94 -2.50 4.81
C GLY A 88 -2.14 -3.26 6.12
N ASP A 89 -1.50 -4.41 6.33
CA ASP A 89 -1.73 -5.27 7.51
C ASP A 89 -1.52 -4.56 8.85
N THR A 90 -0.62 -3.58 8.89
CA THR A 90 -0.28 -2.86 10.13
C THR A 90 -1.37 -1.89 10.60
N LEU A 91 -2.18 -1.35 9.69
CA LEU A 91 -3.19 -0.32 9.98
C LEU A 91 -4.62 -0.77 9.67
N GLY A 92 -4.79 -1.60 8.64
CA GLY A 92 -6.06 -2.11 8.16
C GLY A 92 -6.20 -3.61 8.38
N THR A 93 -6.08 -4.10 9.61
CA THR A 93 -6.14 -5.54 9.92
C THR A 93 -7.42 -6.25 9.44
N PHE A 94 -8.49 -5.51 9.14
CA PHE A 94 -9.76 -6.03 8.62
C PHE A 94 -9.99 -5.74 7.13
N ASN A 95 -9.14 -4.91 6.51
CA ASN A 95 -9.31 -4.41 5.15
C ASN A 95 -7.97 -4.06 4.51
N HIS A 96 -6.94 -4.87 4.76
CA HIS A 96 -5.54 -4.56 4.42
C HIS A 96 -5.35 -4.37 2.92
N ALA A 97 -6.08 -5.15 2.13
CA ALA A 97 -6.10 -5.05 0.67
C ALA A 97 -6.61 -3.68 0.19
N ASP A 98 -7.64 -3.11 0.84
CA ASP A 98 -8.13 -1.78 0.49
C ASP A 98 -7.10 -0.70 0.83
N VAL A 99 -6.41 -0.83 1.99
CA VAL A 99 -5.35 0.11 2.38
C VAL A 99 -4.18 0.06 1.38
N ALA A 100 -3.75 -1.13 0.98
CA ALA A 100 -2.70 -1.30 -0.03
C ALA A 100 -3.13 -0.72 -1.40
N ALA A 101 -4.37 -0.98 -1.82
CA ALA A 101 -4.91 -0.49 -3.07
C ALA A 101 -4.92 1.04 -3.14
N VAL A 102 -5.41 1.73 -2.11
CA VAL A 102 -5.45 3.20 -2.04
C VAL A 102 -4.05 3.82 -2.08
N LEU A 103 -3.05 3.18 -1.47
CA LEU A 103 -1.66 3.66 -1.53
C LEU A 103 -1.06 3.57 -2.94
N LEU A 104 -1.44 2.55 -3.71
CA LEU A 104 -0.91 2.27 -5.04
C LEU A 104 -1.68 2.94 -6.17
N GLU A 105 -2.97 3.23 -5.99
CA GLU A 105 -3.88 3.78 -7.00
C GLU A 105 -3.30 4.95 -7.83
N PRO A 106 -2.55 5.92 -7.27
CA PRO A 106 -2.00 7.02 -8.07
C PRO A 106 -0.86 6.62 -9.03
N PHE A 107 -0.33 5.40 -8.93
CA PHE A 107 0.93 4.98 -9.54
C PHE A 107 0.82 3.75 -10.44
N VAL A 108 -0.30 3.03 -10.39
CA VAL A 108 -0.47 1.74 -11.08
C VAL A 108 -1.68 1.77 -12.01
N SER A 109 -1.67 0.88 -13.00
CA SER A 109 -2.79 0.67 -13.91
C SER A 109 -4.06 0.18 -13.19
N ASP A 110 -5.22 0.43 -13.79
CA ASP A 110 -6.51 -0.03 -13.26
C ASP A 110 -6.55 -1.53 -13.00
N ALA A 111 -5.91 -2.32 -13.87
CA ALA A 111 -5.80 -3.78 -13.71
C ALA A 111 -4.99 -4.17 -12.48
N ASN A 112 -3.82 -3.55 -12.26
CA ASN A 112 -2.99 -3.83 -11.10
C ASN A 112 -3.61 -3.30 -9.79
N HIS A 113 -4.26 -2.14 -9.83
CA HIS A 113 -5.04 -1.63 -8.70
C HIS A 113 -6.18 -2.60 -8.33
N TRP A 114 -6.92 -3.08 -9.33
CA TRP A 114 -7.99 -4.05 -9.13
C TRP A 114 -7.47 -5.37 -8.55
N MET A 115 -6.35 -5.89 -9.09
CA MET A 115 -5.70 -7.09 -8.58
C MET A 115 -5.33 -6.94 -7.10
N VAL A 116 -4.65 -5.86 -6.72
CA VAL A 116 -4.24 -5.63 -5.32
C VAL A 116 -5.46 -5.53 -4.42
N LYS A 117 -6.50 -4.80 -4.84
CA LYS A 117 -7.72 -4.63 -4.04
C LYS A 117 -8.43 -5.94 -3.73
N HIS A 118 -8.44 -6.89 -4.67
CA HIS A 118 -9.23 -8.12 -4.55
C HIS A 118 -8.39 -9.35 -4.19
N HIS A 119 -7.06 -9.23 -4.09
CA HIS A 119 -6.15 -10.36 -3.91
C HIS A 119 -6.54 -11.26 -2.72
N ALA A 120 -7.06 -10.67 -1.63
CA ALA A 120 -7.48 -11.37 -0.42
C ALA A 120 -8.59 -12.41 -0.69
N ILE A 121 -9.50 -12.11 -1.62
CA ILE A 121 -10.58 -13.02 -1.99
C ILE A 121 -10.04 -14.20 -2.80
N PHE A 122 -9.09 -13.94 -3.71
CA PHE A 122 -8.50 -14.98 -4.56
C PHE A 122 -7.65 -15.96 -3.75
N GLN A 123 -6.85 -15.49 -2.78
CA GLN A 123 -6.14 -16.40 -1.87
C GLN A 123 -7.09 -17.21 -0.99
N GLY A 124 -8.26 -16.64 -0.67
CA GLY A 124 -9.30 -17.28 0.14
C GLY A 124 -9.76 -18.64 -0.39
N TYR A 125 -9.63 -18.89 -1.70
CA TYR A 125 -9.92 -20.21 -2.28
C TYR A 125 -9.23 -21.36 -1.55
N TYR A 126 -8.00 -21.15 -1.10
CA TYR A 126 -7.20 -22.19 -0.47
C TYR A 126 -7.59 -22.47 0.99
N PHE A 127 -8.28 -21.55 1.69
CA PHE A 127 -8.51 -21.70 3.14
C PHE A 127 -9.85 -21.24 3.70
N PHE A 128 -10.66 -20.46 2.99
CA PHE A 128 -11.96 -19.96 3.48
C PHE A 128 -12.89 -21.07 3.97
N HIS A 129 -12.91 -22.22 3.31
CA HIS A 129 -13.70 -23.39 3.72
C HIS A 129 -13.28 -23.99 5.08
N TYR A 130 -12.02 -23.80 5.52
CA TYR A 130 -11.59 -24.16 6.87
C TYR A 130 -12.03 -23.14 7.93
N LEU A 131 -12.44 -21.94 7.51
CA LEU A 131 -12.95 -20.86 8.37
C LEU A 131 -14.48 -20.74 8.33
N GLY A 132 -15.18 -21.67 7.65
CA GLY A 132 -16.63 -21.62 7.47
C GLY A 132 -17.11 -20.60 6.44
N MET A 133 -16.20 -20.09 5.61
CA MET A 133 -16.48 -19.14 4.53
C MET A 133 -16.55 -19.85 3.17
N ASP A 134 -17.12 -19.18 2.17
CA ASP A 134 -17.22 -19.70 0.80
C ASP A 134 -15.90 -19.55 0.05
N ARG A 135 -15.23 -20.67 -0.26
CA ARG A 135 -13.98 -20.67 -1.03
C ARG A 135 -14.14 -20.19 -2.47
N ASP A 136 -15.35 -20.27 -3.01
CA ASP A 136 -15.67 -19.91 -4.38
C ASP A 136 -16.15 -18.45 -4.51
N MET A 137 -15.94 -17.62 -3.47
CA MET A 137 -16.18 -16.17 -3.54
C MET A 137 -15.49 -15.45 -4.70
N ARG A 138 -14.34 -15.96 -5.18
CA ARG A 138 -13.66 -15.41 -6.36
C ARG A 138 -14.52 -15.49 -7.63
N GLU A 139 -15.47 -16.43 -7.70
CA GLU A 139 -16.33 -16.64 -8.87
C GLU A 139 -17.26 -15.45 -9.12
N ASN A 140 -17.49 -14.60 -8.12
CA ASN A 140 -18.19 -13.32 -8.26
C ASN A 140 -17.47 -12.32 -9.17
N PHE A 141 -16.19 -12.58 -9.51
CA PHE A 141 -15.33 -11.69 -10.28
C PHE A 141 -14.94 -12.24 -11.66
N LYS A 142 -15.62 -13.27 -12.18
CA LYS A 142 -15.29 -13.87 -13.49
C LYS A 142 -15.30 -12.90 -14.67
N ASP A 143 -16.17 -11.90 -14.61
CA ASP A 143 -16.36 -10.92 -15.69
C ASP A 143 -15.53 -9.64 -15.48
N HIS A 144 -14.58 -9.66 -14.54
CA HIS A 144 -13.70 -8.53 -14.21
C HIS A 144 -12.34 -8.64 -14.93
N PRO A 145 -11.63 -7.52 -15.12
CA PRO A 145 -10.36 -7.45 -15.85
C PRO A 145 -9.23 -8.33 -15.30
#